data_AF-A0A2D8SV01-F1
#
_entry.id   AF-A0A2D8SV01-F1
#
_cell.length_a   1.000
_cell.length_b   1.000
_cell.length_c   1.000
_cell.angle_alpha   90.00
_cell.angle_beta   90.00
_cell.angle_gamma   90.00
#
_symmetry.space_group_name_H-M   'P 1'
#
loop_
_entity.id
_entity.type
_entity.pdbx_description
1 polymer ?
#
loop_
_entity_poly.entity_id
_entity_poly.type
_entity_poly.pdbx_seq_one_letter_code
_entity_poly.pdbx_strand_id
1 'polypeptide(L)'
;MARIESELVPKLRAVYRPPVKSKDWGNETASKKLMPTVPRKTNSQDISVLVIGVSTGGPSALAEVLPHLAVANAPPIVVVQHMPKEFTGLLAERLSKMCKHRVSEAHHGQALQQEHIYLAPGGSHLEIQKHREEAKLVLHDGPPENSCRPSADVLFRSAAKIFHSGTLALILTGMGNDGLQGCKMIASKGGVVIAQDEPSSVVWGMPGHVVRAGIADTVLSLDRIGPDIAMRICRQQK
;
A
#
# COMPACT_ATOMS: atom_id res chain seq x y z
N MET A 1 16.16 10.02 -44.31
CA MET A 1 14.84 9.84 -43.66
C MET A 1 14.04 8.66 -44.22
N ALA A 2 14.08 8.36 -45.53
CA ALA A 2 13.25 7.31 -46.15
C ALA A 2 13.55 5.83 -45.79
N ARG A 3 14.66 5.53 -45.09
CA ARG A 3 15.06 4.14 -44.73
C ARG A 3 14.54 3.65 -43.38
N ILE A 4 14.14 4.58 -42.50
CA ILE A 4 13.65 4.27 -41.15
C ILE A 4 12.17 3.85 -41.21
N GLU A 5 11.37 4.49 -42.07
CA GLU A 5 9.95 4.16 -42.25
C GLU A 5 9.73 2.76 -42.84
N SER A 6 10.57 2.33 -43.80
CA SER A 6 10.41 1.02 -44.47
C SER A 6 10.65 -0.18 -43.55
N GLU A 7 11.44 -0.02 -42.48
CA GLU A 7 11.75 -1.11 -41.54
C GLU A 7 10.86 -1.11 -40.29
N LEU A 8 10.42 0.06 -39.82
CA LEU A 8 9.69 0.20 -38.55
C LEU A 8 8.17 0.06 -38.72
N VAL A 9 7.60 0.52 -39.83
CA VAL A 9 6.14 0.48 -40.06
C VAL A 9 5.59 -0.95 -40.13
N PRO A 10 6.25 -1.93 -40.78
CA PRO A 10 5.76 -3.32 -40.78
C PRO A 10 5.80 -3.97 -39.39
N LYS A 11 6.82 -3.65 -38.59
CA LYS A 11 7.01 -4.18 -37.23
C LYS A 11 6.00 -3.59 -36.25
N LEU A 12 5.67 -2.30 -36.38
CA LEU A 12 4.62 -1.66 -35.58
C LEU A 12 3.23 -2.23 -35.90
N ARG A 13 2.94 -2.54 -37.16
CA ARG A 13 1.65 -3.16 -37.56
C ARG A 13 1.48 -4.60 -37.08
N ALA A 14 2.57 -5.33 -36.88
CA ALA A 14 2.52 -6.70 -36.32
C ALA A 14 2.16 -6.72 -34.83
N VAL A 15 2.44 -5.62 -34.11
CA VAL A 15 2.19 -5.48 -32.66
C VAL A 15 0.94 -4.65 -32.38
N TYR A 16 0.59 -3.72 -33.27
CA TYR A 16 -0.54 -2.81 -33.12
C TYR A 16 -1.84 -3.41 -33.70
N ARG A 17 -2.73 -3.83 -32.81
CA ARG A 17 -4.14 -4.11 -33.15
C ARG A 17 -4.94 -2.83 -32.94
N PRO A 18 -5.58 -2.25 -33.97
CA PRO A 18 -6.48 -1.13 -33.76
C PRO A 18 -7.65 -1.58 -32.86
N PRO A 19 -8.18 -0.70 -32.00
CA PRO A 19 -9.32 -1.03 -31.18
C PRO A 19 -10.50 -1.38 -32.10
N VAL A 20 -11.02 -2.60 -31.93
CA VAL A 20 -12.27 -3.02 -32.57
C VAL A 20 -13.36 -2.10 -32.03
N LYS A 21 -14.07 -1.39 -32.92
CA LYS A 21 -15.30 -0.68 -32.54
C LYS A 21 -16.26 -1.73 -31.97
N SER A 22 -16.41 -1.73 -30.65
CA SER A 22 -17.34 -2.63 -29.98
C SER A 22 -18.75 -2.28 -30.44
N LYS A 23 -19.36 -3.27 -31.10
CA LYS A 23 -20.75 -3.29 -31.51
C LYS A 23 -21.63 -3.09 -30.28
N ASP A 24 -22.66 -2.27 -30.43
CA ASP A 24 -23.63 -1.87 -29.43
C ASP A 24 -24.02 -3.01 -28.48
N TRP A 25 -23.61 -2.90 -27.20
CA TRP A 25 -24.26 -3.60 -26.11
C TRP A 25 -25.20 -2.60 -25.45
N GLY A 26 -26.49 -2.84 -25.64
CA GLY A 26 -27.57 -1.97 -25.20
C GLY A 26 -27.55 -1.71 -23.69
N ASN A 27 -28.22 -0.61 -23.36
CA ASN A 27 -28.69 -0.28 -22.02
C ASN A 27 -29.38 -1.48 -21.37
N GLU A 28 -28.65 -2.24 -20.57
CA GLU A 28 -29.21 -2.96 -19.44
C GLU A 28 -28.49 -2.48 -18.17
N THR A 29 -29.22 -1.61 -17.49
CA THR A 29 -29.02 -1.16 -16.13
C THR A 29 -28.63 -2.31 -15.21
N ALA A 30 -27.35 -2.41 -14.89
CA ALA A 30 -26.87 -3.09 -13.70
C ALA A 30 -26.10 -2.09 -12.83
N SER A 31 -26.84 -1.11 -12.27
CA SER A 31 -26.46 -0.50 -10.99
C SER A 31 -26.43 -1.62 -9.94
N LYS A 32 -25.31 -2.35 -9.89
CA LYS A 32 -24.99 -3.20 -8.75
C LYS A 32 -24.62 -2.24 -7.63
N LYS A 33 -25.66 -1.79 -6.92
CA LYS A 33 -25.60 -1.02 -5.68
C LYS A 33 -24.53 -1.70 -4.82
N LEU A 34 -23.41 -1.01 -4.60
CA LEU A 34 -22.37 -1.42 -3.67
C LEU A 34 -23.09 -1.76 -2.36
N MET A 35 -23.09 -3.03 -1.98
CA MET A 35 -23.74 -3.45 -0.74
C MET A 35 -22.99 -2.77 0.41
N PRO A 36 -23.70 -2.16 1.38
CA PRO A 36 -23.05 -1.65 2.57
C PRO A 36 -22.35 -2.82 3.26
N THR A 37 -21.03 -2.77 3.35
CA THR A 37 -20.24 -3.73 4.12
C THR A 37 -20.71 -3.61 5.57
N VAL A 38 -21.09 -4.74 6.17
CA VAL A 38 -21.42 -4.78 7.60
C VAL A 38 -20.17 -4.33 8.34
N PRO A 39 -20.21 -3.25 9.15
CA PRO A 39 -19.03 -2.80 9.89
C PRO A 39 -18.61 -3.94 10.81
N ARG A 40 -17.41 -4.48 10.58
CA ARG A 40 -16.81 -5.39 11.55
C ARG A 40 -16.65 -4.59 12.84
N LYS A 41 -17.08 -5.14 13.98
CA LYS A 41 -16.83 -4.51 15.29
C LYS A 41 -15.32 -4.43 15.49
N THR A 42 -14.72 -3.29 15.12
CA THR A 42 -13.36 -2.95 15.51
C THR A 42 -13.43 -2.61 16.99
N ASN A 43 -13.16 -3.58 17.86
CA ASN A 43 -12.80 -3.24 19.23
C ASN A 43 -11.63 -2.25 19.13
N SER A 44 -11.69 -1.16 19.88
CA SER A 44 -10.61 -0.19 20.01
C SER A 44 -9.35 -0.94 20.48
N GLN A 45 -8.55 -1.37 19.53
CA GLN A 45 -7.30 -2.07 19.75
C GLN A 45 -6.17 -1.09 19.44
N ASP A 46 -5.13 -1.11 20.26
CA ASP A 46 -3.95 -0.26 20.08
C ASP A 46 -3.25 -0.63 18.77
N ILE A 47 -2.95 0.37 17.94
CA ILE A 47 -2.20 0.15 16.71
C ILE A 47 -0.74 0.00 17.13
N SER A 48 -0.24 -1.23 17.06
CA SER A 48 1.15 -1.56 17.35
C SER A 48 2.06 -1.33 16.13
N VAL A 49 1.51 -1.44 14.93
CA VAL A 49 2.21 -1.17 13.67
C VAL A 49 1.24 -0.69 12.59
N LEU A 50 1.71 0.24 11.76
CA LEU A 50 1.05 0.64 10.52
C LEU A 50 1.85 0.14 9.32
N VAL A 51 1.23 -0.67 8.45
CA VAL A 51 1.84 -1.11 7.20
C VAL A 51 1.12 -0.50 6.00
N ILE A 52 1.88 0.05 5.05
CA ILE A 52 1.34 0.77 3.88
C ILE A 52 1.80 0.07 2.60
N GLY A 53 0.86 -0.21 1.71
CA GLY A 53 1.13 -0.74 0.36
C GLY A 53 0.66 0.25 -0.69
N VAL A 54 1.54 0.60 -1.62
CA VAL A 54 1.27 1.65 -2.62
C VAL A 54 2.12 1.46 -3.89
N SER A 55 1.62 1.92 -5.04
CA SER A 55 2.29 1.76 -6.34
C SER A 55 2.15 3.02 -7.21
N THR A 56 1.53 2.95 -8.39
CA THR A 56 1.31 4.10 -9.29
C THR A 56 0.53 5.23 -8.61
N GLY A 57 1.08 6.45 -8.66
CA GLY A 57 0.57 7.63 -7.92
C GLY A 57 1.07 7.72 -6.47
N GLY A 58 1.85 6.74 -6.03
CA GLY A 58 2.24 6.54 -4.66
C GLY A 58 3.12 7.62 -4.02
N PRO A 59 4.17 8.15 -4.69
CA PRO A 59 4.96 9.23 -4.13
C PRO A 59 4.13 10.46 -3.71
N SER A 60 3.13 10.83 -4.53
CA SER A 60 2.23 11.93 -4.19
C SER A 60 1.25 11.56 -3.06
N ALA A 61 0.71 10.33 -3.08
CA ALA A 61 -0.19 9.85 -2.03
C ALA A 61 0.50 9.76 -0.65
N LEU A 62 1.74 9.27 -0.62
CA LEU A 62 2.55 9.22 0.60
C LEU A 62 2.89 10.62 1.12
N ALA A 63 3.22 11.55 0.21
CA ALA A 63 3.51 12.94 0.55
C ALA A 63 2.29 13.67 1.15
N GLU A 64 1.08 13.29 0.75
CA GLU A 64 -0.17 13.79 1.35
C GLU A 64 -0.43 13.16 2.73
N VAL A 65 -0.30 11.84 2.85
CA VAL A 65 -0.75 11.11 4.05
C VAL A 65 0.26 11.19 5.20
N LEU A 66 1.55 10.93 4.94
CA LEU A 66 2.54 10.72 6.01
C LEU A 66 2.76 11.93 6.94
N PRO A 67 2.72 13.19 6.48
CA PRO A 67 2.87 14.34 7.38
C PRO A 67 1.81 14.39 8.49
N HIS A 68 0.59 13.93 8.21
CA HIS A 68 -0.48 13.85 9.22
C HIS A 68 -0.22 12.77 10.28
N LEU A 69 0.55 11.73 9.92
CA LEU A 69 0.84 10.61 10.82
C LEU A 69 2.02 10.89 11.76
N ALA A 70 2.70 12.03 11.58
CA ALA A 70 3.79 12.49 12.42
C ALA A 70 3.30 13.06 13.76
N VAL A 71 2.50 12.27 14.48
CA VAL A 71 1.96 12.56 15.82
C VAL A 71 2.78 11.85 16.90
N ALA A 72 2.76 12.39 18.13
CA ALA A 72 3.48 11.81 19.26
C ALA A 72 3.04 10.36 19.54
N ASN A 73 3.98 9.51 19.94
CA ASN A 73 3.78 8.08 20.21
C ASN A 73 3.20 7.30 19.03
N ALA A 74 3.36 7.78 17.79
CA ALA A 74 2.93 7.04 16.63
C ALA A 74 3.66 5.69 16.57
N PRO A 75 2.95 4.59 16.27
CA PRO A 75 3.58 3.29 16.07
C PRO A 75 4.55 3.33 14.89
N PRO A 76 5.50 2.39 14.81
CA PRO A 76 6.34 2.24 13.62
C PRO A 76 5.48 2.12 12.35
N ILE A 77 5.85 2.86 11.32
CA ILE A 77 5.18 2.84 10.01
C ILE A 77 6.12 2.16 9.01
N VAL A 78 5.66 1.13 8.31
CA VAL A 78 6.46 0.41 7.31
C VAL A 78 5.76 0.48 5.96
N VAL A 79 6.47 0.96 4.94
CA VAL A 79 5.91 1.30 3.63
C VAL A 79 6.56 0.44 2.55
N VAL A 80 5.73 -0.25 1.78
CA VAL A 80 6.12 -0.82 0.49
C VAL A 80 5.57 0.08 -0.61
N GLN A 81 6.49 0.76 -1.30
CA GLN A 81 6.24 1.44 -2.55
C GLN A 81 6.83 0.61 -3.68
N HIS A 82 6.03 0.21 -4.67
CA HIS A 82 6.56 -0.44 -5.87
C HIS A 82 7.37 0.56 -6.67
N MET A 83 8.68 0.45 -6.58
CA MET A 83 9.61 1.36 -7.21
C MET A 83 11.00 0.71 -7.31
N PRO A 84 11.77 0.99 -8.37
CA PRO A 84 13.13 0.47 -8.50
C PRO A 84 14.05 0.93 -7.36
N LYS A 85 15.10 0.15 -7.12
CA LYS A 85 16.06 0.34 -6.02
C LYS A 85 16.71 1.72 -6.05
N GLU A 86 16.93 2.27 -7.23
CA GLU A 86 17.60 3.55 -7.46
C GLU A 86 16.78 4.74 -6.94
N PHE A 87 15.47 4.56 -6.71
CA PHE A 87 14.57 5.65 -6.34
C PHE A 87 14.00 5.55 -4.92
N THR A 88 14.08 4.39 -4.25
CA THR A 88 13.53 4.21 -2.89
C THR A 88 14.24 5.09 -1.86
N GLY A 89 15.57 5.18 -1.92
CA GLY A 89 16.33 6.12 -1.09
C GLY A 89 15.97 7.59 -1.34
N LEU A 90 15.86 8.01 -2.61
CA LEU A 90 15.49 9.37 -2.98
C LEU A 90 14.07 9.74 -2.50
N LEU A 91 13.13 8.80 -2.56
CA LEU A 91 11.80 9.02 -2.02
C LEU A 91 11.83 9.16 -0.49
N ALA A 92 12.60 8.33 0.22
CA ALA A 92 12.74 8.44 1.67
C ALA A 92 13.32 9.81 2.07
N GLU A 93 14.34 10.30 1.36
CA GLU A 93 14.91 11.64 1.57
C GLU A 93 13.94 12.78 1.25
N ARG A 94 13.07 12.60 0.23
CA ARG A 94 12.04 13.60 -0.06
C ARG A 94 11.00 13.65 1.06
N LEU A 95 10.51 12.49 1.50
CA LEU A 95 9.50 12.38 2.54
C LEU A 95 10.02 12.84 3.90
N SER A 96 11.30 12.62 4.21
CA SER A 96 11.92 13.09 5.46
C SER A 96 11.92 14.62 5.59
N LYS A 97 11.93 15.35 4.46
CA LYS A 97 11.81 16.82 4.45
C LYS A 97 10.38 17.31 4.71
N MET A 98 9.39 16.43 4.58
CA MET A 98 7.96 16.75 4.71
C MET A 98 7.37 16.26 6.04
N CYS A 99 8.01 15.28 6.68
CA CYS A 99 7.54 14.67 7.92
C CYS A 99 8.39 15.11 9.12
N LYS A 100 7.78 15.28 10.29
CA LYS A 100 8.52 15.53 11.54
C LYS A 100 9.18 14.26 12.08
N HIS A 101 8.55 13.12 11.83
CA HIS A 101 9.07 11.80 12.18
C HIS A 101 10.27 11.42 11.33
N ARG A 102 11.12 10.55 11.86
CA ARG A 102 12.25 10.04 11.09
C ARG A 102 11.73 9.23 9.91
N VAL A 103 12.20 9.53 8.71
CA VAL A 103 11.91 8.75 7.50
C VAL A 103 13.22 8.24 6.93
N SER A 104 13.32 6.94 6.69
CA SER A 104 14.50 6.35 6.06
C SER A 104 14.14 5.12 5.24
N GLU A 105 15.00 4.76 4.30
CA GLU A 105 14.98 3.41 3.75
C GLU A 105 15.29 2.40 4.86
N ALA A 106 14.67 1.22 4.79
CA ALA A 106 14.80 0.17 5.78
C ALA A 106 16.14 -0.56 5.66
N HIS A 107 16.78 -0.85 6.78
CA HIS A 107 17.99 -1.66 6.84
C HIS A 107 17.72 -3.03 7.47
N HIS A 108 18.38 -4.06 6.95
CA HIS A 108 18.27 -5.41 7.49
C HIS A 108 18.73 -5.47 8.95
N GLY A 109 17.94 -6.12 9.81
CA GLY A 109 18.22 -6.30 11.23
C GLY A 109 17.89 -5.09 12.11
N GLN A 110 17.38 -4.00 11.53
CA GLN A 110 17.02 -2.79 12.27
C GLN A 110 15.77 -3.04 13.13
N ALA A 111 15.80 -2.58 14.38
CA ALA A 111 14.64 -2.63 15.27
C ALA A 111 13.55 -1.64 14.83
N LEU A 112 12.27 -2.03 14.96
CA LEU A 112 11.15 -1.13 14.74
C LEU A 112 11.03 -0.17 15.92
N GLN A 113 11.06 1.12 15.63
CA GLN A 113 10.95 2.19 16.63
C GLN A 113 9.67 3.01 16.39
N GLN A 114 9.05 3.45 17.48
CA GLN A 114 7.99 4.45 17.41
C GLN A 114 8.50 5.73 16.72
N GLU A 115 7.59 6.48 16.11
CA GLU A 115 7.89 7.75 15.44
C GLU A 115 8.91 7.64 14.29
N HIS A 116 9.00 6.45 13.68
CA HIS A 116 9.84 6.17 12.52
C HIS A 116 9.01 5.55 11.39
N ILE A 117 9.18 6.11 10.19
CA ILE A 117 8.65 5.64 8.92
C ILE A 117 9.76 4.97 8.10
N TYR A 118 9.59 3.68 7.80
CA TYR A 118 10.54 2.86 7.06
C TYR A 118 10.04 2.60 5.65
N LEU A 119 10.85 2.90 4.63
CA LEU A 119 10.55 2.55 3.25
C LEU A 119 11.30 1.26 2.87
N ALA A 120 10.60 0.29 2.31
CA ALA A 120 11.22 -0.90 1.76
C ALA A 120 12.15 -0.53 0.59
N PRO A 121 13.42 -1.01 0.58
CA PRO A 121 14.32 -0.80 -0.53
C PRO A 121 13.81 -1.56 -1.77
N GLY A 122 13.94 -0.95 -2.94
CA GLY A 122 13.63 -1.61 -4.20
C GLY A 122 14.54 -2.83 -4.41
N GLY A 123 13.99 -3.89 -5.01
CA GLY A 123 14.76 -5.09 -5.35
C GLY A 123 14.91 -6.12 -4.23
N SER A 124 14.48 -5.86 -3.00
CA SER A 124 14.40 -6.84 -1.91
C SER A 124 13.01 -6.81 -1.25
N HIS A 125 12.55 -7.96 -0.73
CA HIS A 125 11.36 -7.97 0.12
C HIS A 125 11.69 -7.46 1.51
N LEU A 126 10.72 -6.79 2.14
CA LEU A 126 10.81 -6.34 3.52
C LEU A 126 9.74 -7.05 4.34
N GLU A 127 10.17 -7.74 5.39
CA GLU A 127 9.32 -8.40 6.37
C GLU A 127 9.61 -7.88 7.78
N ILE A 128 8.67 -8.07 8.69
CA ILE A 128 8.85 -7.87 10.12
C ILE A 128 8.97 -9.25 10.78
N GLN A 129 10.05 -9.45 11.54
CA GLN A 129 10.26 -10.66 12.33
C GLN A 129 10.42 -10.30 13.80
N LYS A 130 9.86 -11.13 14.69
CA LYS A 130 10.06 -10.99 16.13
C LYS A 130 11.26 -11.84 16.54
N HIS A 131 12.28 -11.20 17.12
CA HIS A 131 13.44 -11.87 17.69
C HIS A 131 13.49 -11.60 19.19
N ARG A 132 13.15 -12.61 20.00
CA ARG A 132 12.89 -12.46 21.46
C ARG A 132 11.76 -11.46 21.70
N GLU A 133 12.01 -10.36 22.39
CA GLU A 133 11.01 -9.32 22.68
C GLU A 133 11.00 -8.16 21.68
N GLU A 134 11.90 -8.16 20.69
CA GLU A 134 12.06 -7.03 19.76
C GLU A 134 11.59 -7.40 18.35
N ALA A 135 10.79 -6.52 17.73
CA ALA A 135 10.43 -6.63 16.31
C ALA A 135 11.52 -5.97 15.46
N LYS A 136 11.97 -6.67 14.41
CA LYS A 136 13.04 -6.23 13.50
C LYS A 136 12.59 -6.30 12.04
N LEU A 137 13.14 -5.38 11.26
CA LEU A 137 13.02 -5.35 9.81
C LEU A 137 14.00 -6.34 9.20
N VAL A 138 13.51 -7.25 8.37
CA VAL A 138 14.30 -8.27 7.70
C VAL A 138 14.13 -8.13 6.20
N LEU A 139 15.25 -7.91 5.52
CA LEU A 139 15.34 -7.89 4.07
C LEU A 139 15.75 -9.26 3.53
N HIS A 140 15.12 -9.71 2.46
CA HIS A 140 15.50 -10.93 1.76
C HIS A 140 15.19 -10.87 0.26
N ASP A 141 15.90 -11.68 -0.53
CA ASP A 141 15.79 -11.70 -2.00
C ASP A 141 14.93 -12.86 -2.49
N GLY A 142 13.84 -13.15 -1.76
CA GLY A 142 12.84 -14.13 -2.18
C GLY A 142 12.30 -13.87 -3.60
N PRO A 143 11.68 -14.87 -4.24
CA PRO A 143 11.10 -14.68 -5.56
C PRO A 143 10.04 -13.57 -5.53
N PRO A 144 9.93 -12.74 -6.58
CA PRO A 144 8.90 -11.71 -6.66
C PRO A 144 7.50 -12.28 -6.47
N GLU A 145 6.65 -11.56 -5.76
CA GLU A 145 5.24 -11.90 -5.58
C GLU A 145 4.38 -10.83 -6.26
N ASN A 146 3.32 -11.25 -6.96
CA ASN A 146 2.51 -10.35 -7.79
C ASN A 146 3.35 -9.56 -8.82
N SER A 147 4.46 -10.17 -9.27
CA SER A 147 5.47 -9.54 -10.14
C SER A 147 6.19 -8.34 -9.52
N CYS A 148 6.18 -8.21 -8.19
CA CYS A 148 6.78 -7.10 -7.45
C CYS A 148 7.83 -7.59 -6.42
N ARG A 149 8.90 -6.82 -6.28
CA ARG A 149 9.88 -6.95 -5.19
C ARG A 149 10.46 -5.57 -4.88
N PRO A 150 10.06 -4.92 -3.78
CA PRO A 150 9.24 -5.43 -2.66
C PRO A 150 7.77 -5.67 -3.00
N SER A 151 7.12 -6.55 -2.23
CA SER A 151 5.67 -6.83 -2.28
C SER A 151 5.02 -6.43 -0.94
N ALA A 152 3.88 -5.76 -1.03
CA ALA A 152 3.06 -5.38 0.11
C ALA A 152 2.46 -6.62 0.79
N ASP A 153 2.08 -7.66 0.03
CA ASP A 153 1.58 -8.92 0.58
C ASP A 153 2.60 -9.57 1.54
N VAL A 154 3.88 -9.56 1.18
CA VAL A 154 4.98 -10.08 2.01
C VAL A 154 5.06 -9.31 3.34
N LEU A 155 5.15 -7.98 3.29
CA LEU A 155 5.17 -7.13 4.48
C LEU A 155 3.93 -7.37 5.35
N PHE A 156 2.75 -7.33 4.75
CA PHE A 156 1.47 -7.36 5.46
C PHE A 156 1.25 -8.68 6.17
N ARG A 157 1.59 -9.81 5.53
CA ARG A 157 1.52 -11.13 6.17
C ARG A 157 2.49 -11.23 7.35
N SER A 158 3.71 -10.70 7.23
CA SER A 158 4.67 -10.71 8.33
C SER A 158 4.17 -9.87 9.53
N ALA A 159 3.64 -8.68 9.27
CA ALA A 159 3.04 -7.82 10.30
C ALA A 159 1.86 -8.51 11.01
N ALA A 160 0.94 -9.10 10.24
CA ALA A 160 -0.23 -9.80 10.77
C ALA A 160 0.15 -10.97 11.69
N LYS A 161 1.22 -11.70 11.37
CA LYS A 161 1.73 -12.82 12.19
C LYS A 161 2.29 -12.35 13.53
N ILE A 162 2.88 -11.16 13.58
CA ILE A 162 3.53 -10.64 14.79
C ILE A 162 2.52 -9.86 15.65
N PHE A 163 1.83 -8.87 15.07
CA PHE A 163 1.02 -7.92 15.83
C PHE A 163 -0.47 -8.25 15.85
N HIS A 164 -0.93 -9.23 15.06
CA HIS A 164 -2.32 -9.70 15.06
C HIS A 164 -3.31 -8.53 14.90
N SER A 165 -4.18 -8.31 15.89
CA SER A 165 -5.17 -7.23 15.92
C SER A 165 -4.56 -5.83 16.07
N GLY A 166 -3.30 -5.72 16.51
CA GLY A 166 -2.56 -4.46 16.55
C GLY A 166 -1.99 -4.02 15.19
N THR A 167 -2.29 -4.73 14.10
CA THR A 167 -1.88 -4.32 12.75
C THR A 167 -2.95 -3.44 12.11
N LEU A 168 -2.57 -2.24 11.67
CA LEU A 168 -3.35 -1.45 10.72
C LEU A 168 -2.68 -1.53 9.35
N ALA A 169 -3.41 -2.01 8.34
CA ALA A 169 -3.02 -1.94 6.94
C ALA A 169 -3.68 -0.76 6.24
N LEU A 170 -2.88 -0.03 5.47
CA LEU A 170 -3.34 0.99 4.56
C LEU A 170 -2.94 0.60 3.12
N ILE A 171 -3.93 0.46 2.24
CA ILE A 171 -3.70 0.26 0.80
C ILE A 171 -4.08 1.53 0.05
N LEU A 172 -3.09 2.12 -0.61
CA LEU A 172 -3.23 3.32 -1.42
C LEU A 172 -3.22 2.98 -2.91
N THR A 173 -3.42 4.00 -3.74
CA THR A 173 -3.39 3.97 -5.21
C THR A 173 -2.28 3.08 -5.76
N GLY A 174 -2.62 2.31 -6.78
CA GLY A 174 -1.69 1.39 -7.41
C GLY A 174 -2.35 0.43 -8.38
N MET A 175 -1.56 -0.06 -9.33
CA MET A 175 -2.00 -1.10 -10.27
C MET A 175 -1.86 -2.50 -9.64
N GLY A 176 -2.67 -3.45 -10.10
CA GLY A 176 -2.60 -4.84 -9.68
C GLY A 176 -3.36 -5.11 -8.39
N ASN A 177 -3.01 -6.23 -7.74
CA ASN A 177 -3.70 -6.75 -6.56
C ASN A 177 -2.74 -7.05 -5.39
N ASP A 178 -1.48 -6.62 -5.47
CA ASP A 178 -0.53 -6.78 -4.37
C ASP A 178 -1.04 -6.06 -3.12
N GLY A 179 -0.87 -6.71 -1.96
CA GLY A 179 -1.45 -6.30 -0.68
C GLY A 179 -2.81 -6.94 -0.39
N LEU A 180 -3.51 -7.52 -1.38
CA LEU A 180 -4.81 -8.16 -1.17
C LEU A 180 -4.73 -9.36 -0.20
N GLN A 181 -3.77 -10.27 -0.40
CA GLN A 181 -3.66 -11.48 0.42
C GLN A 181 -3.15 -11.16 1.84
N GLY A 182 -2.27 -10.16 1.94
CA GLY A 182 -1.82 -9.56 3.18
C GLY A 182 -2.96 -8.93 3.96
N CYS A 183 -3.79 -8.10 3.32
CA CYS A 183 -4.99 -7.53 3.93
C CYS A 183 -5.96 -8.61 4.39
N LYS A 184 -6.18 -9.68 3.61
CA LYS A 184 -7.00 -10.83 4.04
C LYS A 184 -6.46 -11.45 5.33
N MET A 185 -5.14 -11.63 5.41
CA MET A 185 -4.51 -12.16 6.62
C MET A 185 -4.65 -11.21 7.81
N ILE A 186 -4.39 -9.91 7.63
CA ILE A 186 -4.57 -8.88 8.67
C ILE A 186 -6.00 -8.90 9.20
N ALA A 187 -6.99 -8.85 8.29
CA ALA A 187 -8.39 -8.94 8.64
C ALA A 187 -8.69 -10.26 9.39
N SER A 188 -8.17 -11.41 8.94
CA SER A 188 -8.39 -12.70 9.62
C SER A 188 -7.81 -12.75 11.03
N LYS A 189 -6.79 -11.93 11.33
CA LYS A 189 -6.14 -11.81 12.63
C LYS A 189 -6.73 -10.70 13.49
N GLY A 190 -7.82 -10.06 13.05
CA GLY A 190 -8.50 -9.00 13.76
C GLY A 190 -7.86 -7.61 13.63
N GLY A 191 -6.89 -7.45 12.72
CA GLY A 191 -6.34 -6.14 12.39
C GLY A 191 -7.30 -5.32 11.51
N VAL A 192 -6.97 -4.05 11.33
CA VAL A 192 -7.79 -3.08 10.58
C VAL A 192 -7.23 -2.88 9.18
N VAL A 193 -8.11 -2.82 8.18
CA VAL A 193 -7.75 -2.56 6.79
C VAL A 193 -8.44 -1.28 6.30
N ILE A 194 -7.66 -0.28 5.95
CA ILE A 194 -8.11 0.97 5.31
C ILE A 194 -7.69 0.94 3.84
N ALA A 195 -8.60 1.32 2.95
CA ALA A 195 -8.34 1.45 1.52
C ALA A 195 -8.63 2.87 1.02
N GLN A 196 -7.81 3.35 0.08
CA GLN A 196 -8.09 4.58 -0.64
C GLN A 196 -9.32 4.42 -1.56
N ASP A 197 -10.16 5.44 -1.64
CA ASP A 197 -11.32 5.45 -2.51
C ASP A 197 -10.96 5.56 -4.01
N GLU A 198 -11.94 5.28 -4.88
CA GLU A 198 -11.76 5.36 -6.33
C GLU A 198 -11.53 6.79 -6.82
N PRO A 199 -12.31 7.81 -6.41
CA PRO A 199 -12.16 9.17 -6.94
C PRO A 199 -10.81 9.82 -6.66
N SER A 200 -10.18 9.54 -5.52
CA SER A 200 -8.87 10.11 -5.20
C SER A 200 -7.68 9.27 -5.67
N SER A 201 -7.91 8.05 -6.16
CA SER A 201 -6.85 7.16 -6.63
C SER A 201 -6.43 7.50 -8.05
N VAL A 202 -5.10 7.59 -8.29
CA VAL A 202 -4.58 7.68 -9.66
C VAL A 202 -4.86 6.38 -10.42
N VAL A 203 -4.68 5.25 -9.75
CA VAL A 203 -5.06 3.92 -10.23
C VAL A 203 -5.76 3.17 -9.10
N TRP A 204 -7.05 2.88 -9.27
CA TRP A 204 -7.84 2.15 -8.29
C TRP A 204 -7.76 0.62 -8.45
N GLY A 205 -6.53 0.11 -8.64
CA GLY A 205 -6.25 -1.33 -8.77
C GLY A 205 -6.10 -1.99 -7.41
N MET A 206 -4.98 -1.74 -6.72
CA MET A 206 -4.66 -2.30 -5.40
C MET A 206 -5.80 -2.06 -4.38
N PRO A 207 -6.25 -0.81 -4.15
CA PRO A 207 -7.35 -0.55 -3.22
C PRO A 207 -8.67 -1.15 -3.74
N GLY A 208 -8.94 -1.07 -5.04
CA GLY A 208 -10.15 -1.64 -5.65
C GLY A 208 -10.29 -3.14 -5.43
N HIS A 209 -9.19 -3.91 -5.51
CA HIS A 209 -9.22 -5.35 -5.20
C HIS A 209 -9.55 -5.64 -3.74
N VAL A 210 -9.00 -4.85 -2.81
CA VAL A 210 -9.27 -4.98 -1.37
C VAL A 210 -10.72 -4.64 -1.05
N VAL A 211 -11.25 -3.55 -1.61
CA VAL A 211 -12.64 -3.13 -1.44
C VAL A 211 -13.61 -4.16 -2.01
N ARG A 212 -13.37 -4.65 -3.23
CA ARG A 212 -14.23 -5.67 -3.88
C ARG A 212 -14.21 -7.01 -3.16
N ALA A 213 -13.13 -7.33 -2.45
CA ALA A 213 -13.06 -8.52 -1.60
C ALA A 213 -13.88 -8.39 -0.30
N GLY A 214 -14.41 -7.20 0.02
CA GLY A 214 -15.23 -6.96 1.20
C GLY A 214 -14.47 -7.01 2.53
N ILE A 215 -13.15 -6.79 2.49
CA ILE A 215 -12.26 -6.88 3.66
C ILE A 215 -11.78 -5.51 4.17
N ALA A 216 -12.10 -4.42 3.47
CA ALA A 216 -11.81 -3.07 3.95
C ALA A 216 -12.79 -2.68 5.05
N ASP A 217 -12.28 -2.31 6.23
CA ASP A 217 -13.09 -1.78 7.34
C ASP A 217 -13.49 -0.32 7.08
N THR A 218 -12.68 0.43 6.33
CA THR A 218 -12.96 1.82 5.97
C THR A 218 -12.40 2.13 4.59
N VAL A 219 -13.19 2.83 3.78
CA VAL A 219 -12.76 3.37 2.47
C VAL A 219 -12.83 4.88 2.55
N LEU A 220 -11.70 5.57 2.30
CA LEU A 220 -11.55 7.01 2.50
C LEU A 220 -10.92 7.68 1.28
N SER A 221 -11.31 8.92 1.02
CA SER A 221 -10.56 9.78 0.11
C SER A 221 -9.18 10.11 0.67
N LEU A 222 -8.21 10.33 -0.22
CA LEU A 222 -6.80 10.53 0.13
C LEU A 222 -6.58 11.58 1.22
N ASP A 223 -7.27 12.72 1.12
CA ASP A 223 -7.22 13.85 2.06
C ASP A 223 -7.76 13.51 3.46
N ARG A 224 -8.58 12.45 3.56
CA ARG A 224 -9.19 11.98 4.82
C ARG A 224 -8.38 10.89 5.51
N ILE A 225 -7.53 10.17 4.78
CA ILE A 225 -6.76 9.02 5.31
C ILE A 225 -5.81 9.48 6.43
N GLY A 226 -4.98 10.49 6.18
CA GLY A 226 -4.02 11.01 7.14
C GLY A 226 -4.69 11.47 8.46
N PRO A 227 -5.67 12.38 8.39
CA PRO A 227 -6.43 12.83 9.57
C PRO A 227 -7.15 11.70 10.32
N ASP A 228 -7.74 10.72 9.63
CA ASP A 228 -8.44 9.59 10.25
C ASP A 228 -7.47 8.72 11.07
N ILE A 229 -6.35 8.30 10.47
CA ILE A 229 -5.37 7.45 11.15
C ILE A 229 -4.72 8.21 12.32
N ALA A 230 -4.37 9.48 12.14
CA ALA A 230 -3.84 10.31 13.22
C ALA A 230 -4.81 10.37 14.43
N MET A 231 -6.11 10.51 14.15
CA MET A 231 -7.14 10.49 15.21
C MET A 231 -7.22 9.14 15.92
N ARG A 232 -7.08 8.02 15.21
CA ARG A 232 -7.05 6.67 15.81
C ARG A 232 -5.85 6.52 16.74
N ILE A 233 -4.66 6.92 16.29
CA ILE A 233 -3.43 6.87 17.08
C ILE A 233 -3.57 7.72 18.36
N CYS A 234 -4.05 8.96 18.25
CA CYS A 234 -4.22 9.83 19.42
C CYS A 234 -5.27 9.33 20.42
N ARG A 235 -6.28 8.57 19.98
CA ARG A 235 -7.30 8.00 20.88
C ARG A 235 -6.79 6.84 21.72
N GLN A 236 -5.76 6.14 21.27
CA GLN A 236 -5.15 5.01 21.98
C GLN A 236 -4.30 5.45 23.19
N GLN A 237 -3.95 6.73 23.25
CA GLN A 237 -3.11 7.30 24.30
C GLN A 237 -3.93 7.78 25.51
N LYS A 238 -5.25 7.56 25.52
CA LYS A 238 -6.18 7.94 26.59
C LYS A 238 -6.68 6.70 27.32
#